data_AF-A0A956DDS3-F1
#
_entry.id   AF-A0A956DDS3-F1
#
_cell.length_a   1.000
_cell.length_b   1.000
_cell.length_c   1.000
_cell.angle_alpha   90.00
_cell.angle_beta   90.00
_cell.angle_gamma   90.00
#
_symmetry.space_group_name_H-M   'P 1'
#
loop_
_entity.id
_entity.type
_entity.pdbx_description
1 polymer ?
#
loop_
_entity_poly.entity_id
_entity_poly.type
_entity_poly.pdbx_seq_one_letter_code
_entity_poly.pdbx_strand_id
1 'polypeptide(L)'
;MKTLWQIAARDFEAWFRSPSGWWLAALVLCLDALQLHAVAIGTERRPSAAVLELFLLNAAVLTEVLVAFVALRLPIDEGHEAGALLLTSPVGEGSLVLGRFLGAFGYVAVVTLLSLHLPALILVNGKISFGHVATGYLGLLLVGAGGLAIASAAAAIARRPFGAALTTAGVLAGLELAHRLASIADLEHR
;
A
#
# COMPACT_ATOMS: atom_id res chain seq x y z
N MET A 1 2.89 0.09 26.46
CA MET A 1 2.66 -0.87 25.35
C MET A 1 1.18 -1.16 25.10
N LYS A 2 0.33 -1.39 26.12
CA LYS A 2 -1.12 -1.63 25.93
C LYS A 2 -1.82 -0.52 25.11
N THR A 3 -1.52 0.75 25.38
CA THR A 3 -2.13 1.90 24.66
C THR A 3 -1.82 1.92 23.17
N LEU A 4 -0.57 1.65 22.77
CA LEU A 4 -0.17 1.59 21.36
C LEU A 4 -0.94 0.50 20.62
N TRP A 5 -1.02 -0.69 21.21
CA TRP A 5 -1.77 -1.80 20.62
C TRP A 5 -3.27 -1.50 20.51
N GLN A 6 -3.85 -0.85 21.51
CA GLN A 6 -5.25 -0.44 21.49
C GLN A 6 -5.55 0.55 20.36
N ILE A 7 -4.66 1.53 20.13
CA ILE A 7 -4.78 2.48 19.01
C ILE A 7 -4.69 1.72 17.68
N ALA A 8 -3.67 0.87 17.52
CA ALA A 8 -3.47 0.11 16.29
C ALA A 8 -4.66 -0.81 15.97
N ALA A 9 -5.15 -1.57 16.96
CA ALA A 9 -6.28 -2.48 16.80
C ALA A 9 -7.58 -1.72 16.47
N ARG A 10 -7.84 -0.60 17.15
CA ARG A 10 -8.99 0.26 16.89
C ARG A 10 -8.97 0.80 15.46
N ASP A 11 -7.83 1.34 15.04
CA ASP A 11 -7.70 1.96 13.72
C ASP A 11 -7.73 0.92 12.61
N PHE A 12 -7.11 -0.25 12.82
CA PHE A 12 -7.24 -1.41 11.92
C PHE A 12 -8.70 -1.83 11.76
N GLU A 13 -9.43 -2.00 12.86
CA GLU A 13 -10.83 -2.40 12.83
C GLU A 13 -11.74 -1.34 12.17
N ALA A 14 -11.40 -0.06 12.33
CA ALA A 14 -12.12 1.04 11.70
C ALA A 14 -12.11 0.97 10.16
N TRP A 15 -11.08 0.38 9.55
CA TRP A 15 -11.05 0.13 8.10
C TRP A 15 -12.13 -0.85 7.65
N PHE A 16 -12.37 -1.92 8.42
CA PHE A 16 -13.35 -2.95 8.08
C PHE A 16 -14.77 -2.61 8.55
N ARG A 17 -14.93 -1.71 9.52
CA ARG A 17 -16.26 -1.21 9.93
C ARG A 17 -16.81 -0.16 8.97
N SER A 18 -15.95 0.52 8.20
CA SER A 18 -16.37 1.54 7.24
C SER A 18 -16.61 0.95 5.85
N PRO A 19 -17.74 1.22 5.18
CA PRO A 19 -18.01 0.76 3.81
C PRO A 19 -16.92 1.16 2.82
N SER A 20 -16.35 2.35 3.01
CA SER A 20 -15.31 2.89 2.14
C SER A 20 -13.98 2.11 2.19
N GLY A 21 -13.68 1.41 3.30
CA GLY A 21 -12.53 0.51 3.35
C GLY A 21 -12.73 -0.70 2.45
N TRP A 22 -13.90 -1.34 2.52
CA TRP A 22 -14.24 -2.45 1.63
C TRP A 22 -14.25 -2.05 0.15
N TRP A 23 -14.79 -0.87 -0.19
CA TRP A 23 -14.76 -0.37 -1.56
C TRP A 23 -13.34 -0.16 -2.08
N LEU A 24 -12.45 0.40 -1.26
CA LEU A 24 -11.06 0.62 -1.63
C LEU A 24 -10.32 -0.71 -1.82
N ALA A 25 -10.49 -1.67 -0.91
CA ALA A 25 -9.92 -3.00 -1.04
C ALA A 25 -10.43 -3.72 -2.31
N ALA A 26 -11.74 -3.69 -2.54
CA ALA A 26 -12.35 -4.29 -3.72
C ALA A 26 -11.85 -3.65 -5.02
N LEU A 27 -11.70 -2.32 -5.05
CA LEU A 27 -11.18 -1.60 -6.20
C LEU A 27 -9.74 -2.03 -6.51
N VAL A 28 -8.85 -2.02 -5.51
CA VAL A 28 -7.45 -2.41 -5.71
C VAL A 28 -7.34 -3.86 -6.18
N LEU A 29 -8.04 -4.79 -5.53
CA LEU A 29 -8.04 -6.21 -5.92
C LEU A 29 -8.63 -6.43 -7.31
N CYS A 30 -9.67 -5.68 -7.68
CA CYS A 30 -10.25 -5.73 -9.02
C CYS A 30 -9.26 -5.24 -10.07
N LEU A 31 -8.54 -4.15 -9.80
CA LEU A 31 -7.51 -3.64 -10.70
C LEU A 31 -6.31 -4.59 -10.81
N ASP A 32 -5.87 -5.22 -9.72
CA ASP A 32 -4.85 -6.27 -9.75
C ASP A 32 -5.30 -7.45 -10.64
N ALA A 33 -6.55 -7.90 -10.48
CA ALA A 33 -7.11 -8.99 -11.28
C ALA A 33 -7.21 -8.62 -12.76
N LEU A 34 -7.71 -7.41 -13.08
CA LEU A 34 -7.82 -6.91 -14.45
C LEU A 34 -6.44 -6.82 -15.12
N GLN A 35 -5.41 -6.36 -14.41
CA GLN A 35 -4.06 -6.29 -14.96
C GLN A 35 -3.49 -7.68 -15.24
N LEU A 36 -3.66 -8.63 -14.33
CA LEU A 36 -3.23 -10.01 -14.57
C LEU A 36 -3.95 -10.63 -15.78
N HIS A 37 -5.26 -10.44 -15.86
CA HIS A 37 -6.06 -10.91 -17.00
C HIS A 37 -5.62 -10.26 -18.32
N ALA A 38 -5.35 -8.95 -18.33
CA ALA A 38 -4.88 -8.24 -19.51
C ALA A 38 -3.52 -8.78 -20.00
N VAL A 39 -2.60 -9.09 -19.08
CA VAL A 39 -1.32 -9.71 -19.42
C VAL A 39 -1.50 -11.16 -19.90
N ALA A 40 -2.42 -11.91 -19.30
CA ALA A 40 -2.68 -13.31 -19.65
C ALA A 40 -3.34 -13.50 -21.03
N ILE A 41 -4.17 -12.54 -21.47
CA ILE A 41 -4.87 -12.55 -22.77
C ILE A 41 -3.99 -11.97 -23.89
N GLY A 42 -2.88 -11.31 -23.55
CA GLY A 42 -1.94 -10.75 -24.52
C GLY A 42 -1.50 -11.77 -25.59
N THR A 43 -1.32 -11.29 -26.81
CA THR A 43 -0.97 -12.12 -27.99
C THR A 43 0.43 -12.72 -27.93
N GLU A 44 1.27 -12.26 -27.01
CA GLU A 44 2.63 -12.77 -26.80
C GLU A 44 2.67 -13.88 -25.76
N ARG A 45 3.18 -15.05 -26.15
CA ARG A 45 3.49 -16.12 -25.19
C ARG A 45 4.66 -15.69 -24.31
N ARG A 46 4.37 -15.24 -23.10
CA ARG A 46 5.37 -14.90 -22.10
C ARG A 46 5.64 -16.08 -21.17
N PRO A 47 6.89 -16.27 -20.70
CA PRO A 47 7.15 -17.25 -19.66
C PRO A 47 6.40 -16.85 -18.38
N SER A 48 5.95 -17.84 -17.61
CA SER A 48 5.18 -17.62 -16.38
C SER A 48 5.92 -16.73 -15.37
N ALA A 49 7.25 -16.79 -15.34
CA ALA A 49 8.07 -15.93 -14.49
C ALA A 49 7.96 -14.44 -14.87
N ALA A 50 7.98 -14.10 -16.17
CA ALA A 50 7.82 -12.72 -16.62
C ALA A 50 6.40 -12.19 -16.38
N VAL A 51 5.39 -13.05 -16.47
CA VAL A 51 4.01 -12.68 -16.11
C VAL A 51 3.89 -12.35 -14.62
N LEU A 52 4.52 -13.16 -13.76
CA LEU A 52 4.57 -12.89 -12.32
C LEU A 52 5.31 -11.60 -12.00
N GLU A 53 6.46 -11.38 -12.62
CA GLU A 53 7.25 -10.15 -12.45
C GLU A 53 6.44 -8.91 -12.82
N LEU A 54 5.80 -8.92 -14.00
CA LEU A 54 4.97 -7.81 -14.44
C LEU A 54 3.77 -7.60 -13.53
N PHE A 55 3.14 -8.68 -13.04
CA PHE A 55 2.08 -8.59 -12.04
C PHE A 55 2.58 -7.93 -10.75
N LEU A 56 3.74 -8.33 -10.23
CA LEU A 56 4.30 -7.79 -8.99
C LEU A 56 4.68 -6.31 -9.13
N LEU A 57 5.26 -5.90 -10.26
CA LEU A 57 5.59 -4.49 -10.53
C LEU A 57 4.32 -3.63 -10.61
N ASN A 58 3.29 -4.11 -11.31
CA ASN A 58 2.00 -3.43 -11.40
C ASN A 58 1.27 -3.37 -10.04
N ALA A 59 1.32 -4.46 -9.27
CA ALA A 59 0.77 -4.53 -7.93
C ALA A 59 1.51 -3.60 -6.95
N ALA A 60 2.80 -3.34 -7.16
CA ALA A 60 3.55 -2.36 -6.37
C ALA A 60 2.98 -0.95 -6.57
N VAL A 61 2.75 -0.54 -7.82
CA VAL A 61 2.11 0.75 -8.14
C VAL A 61 0.71 0.85 -7.53
N LEU A 62 -0.10 -0.20 -7.60
CA LEU A 62 -1.42 -0.20 -6.96
C LEU A 62 -1.35 -0.17 -5.43
N THR A 63 -0.34 -0.80 -4.83
CA THR A 63 -0.08 -0.72 -3.39
C THR A 63 0.29 0.72 -2.99
N GLU A 64 1.06 1.44 -3.80
CA GLU A 64 1.37 2.85 -3.57
C GLU A 64 0.13 3.75 -3.69
N VAL A 65 -0.74 3.48 -4.68
CA VAL A 65 -2.03 4.17 -4.80
C VAL A 65 -2.89 3.89 -3.56
N LEU A 66 -2.97 2.64 -3.10
CA LEU A 66 -3.65 2.27 -1.87
C LEU A 66 -3.11 3.07 -0.67
N VAL A 67 -1.79 3.19 -0.55
CA VAL A 67 -1.13 3.99 0.49
C VAL A 67 -1.54 5.47 0.40
N ALA A 68 -1.59 6.06 -0.80
CA ALA A 68 -2.03 7.45 -0.97
C ALA A 68 -3.49 7.66 -0.53
N PHE A 69 -4.38 6.71 -0.80
CA PHE A 69 -5.75 6.75 -0.27
C PHE A 69 -5.80 6.57 1.24
N VAL A 70 -4.98 5.67 1.78
CA VAL A 70 -4.86 5.47 3.23
C VAL A 70 -4.34 6.75 3.91
N ALA A 71 -3.46 7.50 3.25
CA ALA A 71 -2.93 8.77 3.73
C ALA A 71 -4.02 9.83 3.99
N LEU A 72 -5.15 9.79 3.28
CA LEU A 72 -6.29 10.67 3.55
C LEU A 72 -6.83 10.51 4.98
N ARG A 73 -6.63 9.35 5.61
CA ARG A 73 -7.09 9.08 6.98
C ARG A 73 -5.99 9.21 8.02
N LEU A 74 -4.74 9.45 7.64
CA LEU A 74 -3.63 9.51 8.59
C LEU A 74 -3.59 10.80 9.43
N PRO A 75 -3.91 12.00 8.90
CA PRO A 75 -3.94 13.21 9.72
C PRO A 75 -4.91 13.11 10.89
N ILE A 76 -4.47 13.66 12.03
CA ILE A 76 -5.30 13.81 13.21
C ILE A 76 -5.99 15.15 13.05
N ASP A 77 -7.29 15.13 12.77
CA ASP A 77 -8.07 16.34 12.63
C ASP A 77 -8.23 17.00 14.01
N GLU A 78 -7.57 18.13 14.20
CA GLU A 78 -7.66 18.95 15.42
C GLU A 78 -9.10 19.43 15.67
N GLY A 79 -9.97 19.46 14.64
CA GLY A 79 -11.37 19.89 14.71
C GLY A 79 -12.41 18.80 14.95
N HIS A 80 -12.04 17.51 14.89
CA HIS A 80 -12.95 16.41 15.24
C HIS A 80 -12.86 16.09 16.73
N GLU A 81 -13.99 15.81 17.39
CA GLU A 81 -14.05 15.51 18.83
C GLU A 81 -13.05 14.41 19.25
N ALA A 82 -12.85 13.39 18.38
CA ALA A 82 -11.88 12.33 18.61
C ALA A 82 -10.40 12.79 18.55
N GLY A 83 -10.07 13.79 17.73
CA GLY A 83 -8.73 14.37 17.65
C GLY A 83 -8.42 15.25 18.85
N ALA A 84 -9.38 16.10 19.27
CA ALA A 84 -9.26 16.91 20.48
C ALA A 84 -9.12 16.05 21.75
N LEU A 85 -9.85 14.93 21.85
CA LEU A 85 -9.72 13.96 22.95
C LEU A 85 -8.38 13.21 22.94
N LEU A 86 -7.82 12.90 21.77
CA LEU A 86 -6.50 12.27 21.66
C LEU A 86 -5.37 13.22 22.05
N LEU A 87 -5.47 14.50 21.66
CA LEU A 87 -4.49 15.54 21.98
C LEU A 87 -4.52 15.99 23.44
N THR A 88 -5.65 15.79 24.13
CA THR A 88 -5.82 16.08 25.57
C THR A 88 -5.58 14.87 26.46
N SER A 89 -5.53 13.66 25.89
CA SER A 89 -5.17 12.45 26.61
C SER A 89 -3.65 12.39 26.87
N PRO A 90 -3.18 11.88 28.01
CA PRO A 90 -1.76 11.75 28.34
C PRO A 90 -1.12 10.58 27.57
N VAL A 91 -1.24 10.62 26.24
CA VAL A 91 -0.70 9.61 25.32
C VAL A 91 0.52 10.20 24.67
N GLY A 92 1.67 9.55 24.82
CA GLY A 92 2.91 10.02 24.21
C GLY A 92 2.79 10.06 22.68
N GLU A 93 3.20 11.16 22.06
CA GLU A 93 3.09 11.41 20.61
C GLU A 93 3.66 10.26 19.77
N GLY A 94 4.79 9.67 20.17
CA GLY A 94 5.39 8.53 19.48
C GLY A 94 4.50 7.27 19.47
N SER A 95 3.74 7.02 20.54
CA SER A 95 2.82 5.88 20.61
C SER A 95 1.58 6.06 19.73
N LEU A 96 1.19 7.30 19.48
CA LEU A 96 0.08 7.67 18.61
C LEU A 96 0.46 7.48 17.13
N VAL A 97 1.64 7.99 16.74
CA VAL A 97 2.16 7.84 15.36
C VAL A 97 2.39 6.37 15.03
N LEU A 98 3.06 5.62 15.93
CA LEU A 98 3.31 4.19 15.71
C LEU A 98 2.01 3.37 15.71
N GLY A 99 1.04 3.71 16.57
CA GLY A 99 -0.27 3.04 16.58
C GLY A 99 -1.02 3.20 15.26
N ARG A 100 -1.10 4.43 14.73
CA ARG A 100 -1.75 4.71 13.44
C ARG A 100 -1.03 4.05 12.28
N PHE A 101 0.30 4.11 12.27
CA PHE A 101 1.13 3.45 11.26
C PHE A 101 0.84 1.94 11.25
N LEU A 102 0.85 1.27 12.42
CA LEU A 102 0.61 -0.17 12.49
C LEU A 102 -0.82 -0.55 12.09
N GLY A 103 -1.82 0.26 12.46
CA GLY A 103 -3.21 0.04 12.04
C GLY A 103 -3.38 0.17 10.52
N ALA A 104 -2.78 1.19 9.92
CA ALA A 104 -2.77 1.41 8.47
C ALA A 104 -1.97 0.32 7.74
N PHE A 105 -0.81 -0.06 8.26
CA PHE A 105 0.02 -1.13 7.72
C PHE A 105 -0.70 -2.47 7.75
N GLY A 106 -1.43 -2.77 8.83
CA GLY A 106 -2.26 -3.97 8.91
C GLY A 106 -3.31 -4.01 7.80
N TYR A 107 -3.98 -2.89 7.52
CA TYR A 107 -4.96 -2.82 6.43
C TYR A 107 -4.31 -3.03 5.05
N VAL A 108 -3.21 -2.33 4.77
CA VAL A 108 -2.44 -2.53 3.52
C VAL A 108 -1.98 -3.98 3.38
N ALA A 109 -1.42 -4.57 4.45
CA ALA A 109 -0.96 -5.95 4.46
C ALA A 109 -2.10 -6.94 4.18
N VAL A 110 -3.28 -6.74 4.76
CA VAL A 110 -4.46 -7.58 4.48
C VAL A 110 -4.86 -7.48 3.01
N VAL A 111 -4.99 -6.27 2.47
CA VAL A 111 -5.35 -6.07 1.05
C VAL A 111 -4.32 -6.70 0.11
N THR A 112 -3.03 -6.48 0.37
CA THR A 112 -1.94 -7.11 -0.38
C THR A 112 -2.02 -8.63 -0.28
N LEU A 113 -2.19 -9.22 0.91
CA LEU A 113 -2.26 -10.68 1.06
C LEU A 113 -3.52 -11.28 0.44
N LEU A 114 -4.63 -10.55 0.38
CA LEU A 114 -5.83 -10.99 -0.34
C LEU A 114 -5.55 -11.13 -1.85
N SER A 115 -4.62 -10.36 -2.41
CA SER A 115 -4.26 -10.49 -3.82
C SER A 115 -3.53 -11.81 -4.12
N LEU A 116 -3.02 -12.55 -3.11
CA LEU A 116 -2.27 -13.81 -3.27
C LEU A 116 -3.00 -14.90 -4.05
N HIS A 117 -4.33 -14.86 -4.10
CA HIS A 117 -5.10 -15.76 -4.97
C HIS A 117 -4.77 -15.59 -6.48
N LEU A 118 -4.31 -14.41 -6.92
CA LEU A 118 -3.95 -14.13 -8.31
C LEU A 118 -2.67 -14.85 -8.76
N PRO A 119 -1.51 -14.71 -8.09
CA PRO A 119 -0.31 -15.48 -8.44
C PRO A 119 -0.50 -16.98 -8.21
N ALA A 120 -1.41 -17.40 -7.32
CA ALA A 120 -1.75 -18.81 -7.17
C ALA A 120 -2.34 -19.41 -8.46
N LEU A 121 -3.11 -18.63 -9.24
CA LEU A 121 -3.57 -19.04 -10.57
C LEU A 121 -2.41 -19.23 -11.54
N ILE A 122 -1.36 -18.41 -11.42
CA ILE A 122 -0.15 -18.53 -12.26
C ILE A 122 0.68 -19.74 -11.83
N LEU A 123 0.73 -20.05 -10.54
CA LEU A 123 1.48 -21.19 -9.99
C LEU A 123 0.92 -22.54 -10.48
N VAL A 124 -0.40 -22.66 -10.58
CA VAL A 124 -1.07 -23.88 -11.08
C VAL A 124 -0.79 -24.08 -12.58
N ASN A 125 -0.65 -23.00 -13.34
CA ASN A 125 -0.51 -23.04 -14.80
C ASN A 125 0.95 -22.86 -15.30
N GLY A 126 1.90 -22.58 -14.41
CA GLY A 126 3.25 -22.15 -14.75
C GLY A 126 4.35 -22.78 -13.89
N LYS A 127 5.60 -22.71 -14.36
CA LYS A 127 6.78 -23.22 -13.64
C LYS A 127 7.37 -22.14 -12.73
N ILE A 128 6.64 -21.76 -11.68
CA ILE A 128 7.09 -20.76 -10.71
C ILE A 128 7.42 -21.45 -9.39
N SER A 129 8.50 -21.04 -8.74
CA SER A 129 8.81 -21.49 -7.37
C SER A 129 8.09 -20.61 -6.35
N PHE A 130 7.60 -21.23 -5.27
CA PHE A 130 7.02 -20.54 -4.12
C PHE A 130 7.93 -19.42 -3.58
N GLY A 131 9.26 -19.59 -3.70
CA GLY A 131 10.24 -18.56 -3.32
C GLY A 131 10.04 -17.23 -4.03
N HIS A 132 9.71 -17.23 -5.33
CA HIS A 132 9.49 -15.99 -6.09
C HIS A 132 8.22 -15.25 -5.65
N VAL A 133 7.17 -16.00 -5.32
CA VAL A 133 5.93 -15.40 -4.80
C VAL A 133 6.19 -14.83 -3.41
N ALA A 134 6.84 -15.57 -2.52
CA ALA A 134 7.14 -15.12 -1.17
C ALA A 134 8.02 -13.86 -1.16
N THR A 135 9.08 -13.79 -1.97
CA THR A 135 9.95 -12.61 -2.06
C THR A 135 9.23 -11.43 -2.72
N GLY A 136 8.42 -11.68 -3.75
CA GLY A 136 7.61 -10.66 -4.40
C GLY A 136 6.62 -9.99 -3.44
N TYR A 137 5.89 -10.79 -2.65
CA TYR A 137 4.94 -10.27 -1.66
C TYR A 137 5.62 -9.58 -0.49
N LEU A 138 6.79 -10.07 -0.06
CA LEU A 138 7.61 -9.36 0.91
C LEU A 138 8.02 -7.98 0.38
N GLY A 139 8.37 -7.90 -0.91
CA GLY A 139 8.62 -6.63 -1.61
C GLY A 139 7.41 -5.69 -1.58
N LEU A 140 6.22 -6.19 -1.91
CA LEU A 140 4.97 -5.40 -1.86
C LEU A 140 4.67 -4.87 -0.45
N LEU A 141 4.87 -5.69 0.57
CA LEU A 141 4.69 -5.26 1.96
C LEU A 141 5.71 -4.19 2.36
N LEU A 142 6.96 -4.29 1.89
CA LEU A 142 7.98 -3.26 2.11
C LEU A 142 7.66 -1.96 1.39
N VAL A 143 7.17 -2.02 0.15
CA VAL A 143 6.68 -0.85 -0.60
C VAL A 143 5.54 -0.18 0.16
N GLY A 144 4.56 -0.96 0.62
CA GLY A 144 3.46 -0.47 1.45
C GLY A 144 3.93 0.17 2.76
N ALA A 145 4.86 -0.47 3.47
CA ALA A 145 5.44 0.06 4.71
C ALA A 145 6.22 1.37 4.47
N GLY A 146 7.06 1.42 3.44
CA GLY A 146 7.84 2.61 3.08
C GLY A 146 6.94 3.76 2.66
N GLY A 147 5.92 3.49 1.84
CA GLY A 147 4.92 4.48 1.46
C GLY A 147 4.13 5.00 2.66
N LEU A 148 3.75 4.14 3.60
CA LEU A 148 3.06 4.57 4.83
C LEU A 148 3.95 5.40 5.76
N ALA A 149 5.26 5.15 5.77
CA ALA A 149 6.21 5.97 6.52
C ALA A 149 6.28 7.38 5.93
N ILE A 150 6.34 7.50 4.60
CA ILE A 150 6.26 8.77 3.88
C ILE A 150 4.92 9.44 4.18
N ALA A 151 3.81 8.71 4.10
CA ALA A 151 2.48 9.23 4.36
C ALA A 151 2.31 9.76 5.79
N SER A 152 2.92 9.09 6.77
CA SER A 152 2.92 9.51 8.17
C SER A 152 3.70 10.82 8.35
N ALA A 153 4.86 10.96 7.70
CA ALA A 153 5.61 12.22 7.69
C ALA A 153 4.83 13.34 6.98
N ALA A 154 4.19 13.03 5.86
CA ALA A 154 3.38 13.97 5.10
C ALA A 154 2.16 14.47 5.88
N ALA A 155 1.52 13.59 6.66
CA ALA A 155 0.41 13.93 7.54
C ALA A 155 0.81 14.92 8.65
N ALA A 156 2.04 14.80 9.18
CA ALA A 156 2.56 15.73 10.17
C ALA A 156 2.78 17.15 9.60
N ILE A 157 3.15 17.25 8.32
CA ILE A 157 3.43 18.53 7.65
C ILE A 157 2.13 19.20 7.19
N ALA A 158 1.27 18.45 6.48
CA ALA A 158 0.14 19.05 5.77
C ALA A 158 -1.04 19.43 6.69
N ARG A 159 -1.18 18.77 7.86
CA ARG A 159 -2.29 18.90 8.83
C ARG A 159 -3.71 18.69 8.27
N ARG A 160 -3.91 18.73 6.96
CA ARG A 160 -5.16 18.50 6.23
C ARG A 160 -5.10 17.16 5.48
N PRO A 161 -6.16 16.33 5.55
CA PRO A 161 -6.30 15.05 4.84
C PRO A 161 -5.84 15.08 3.38
N PHE A 162 -6.40 16.01 2.61
CA PHE A 162 -6.14 16.11 1.19
C PHE A 162 -4.69 16.51 0.88
N GLY A 163 -4.14 17.45 1.66
CA GLY A 163 -2.76 17.88 1.50
C GLY A 163 -1.76 16.77 1.79
N ALA A 164 -2.01 15.96 2.83
CA ALA A 164 -1.17 14.81 3.19
C ALA A 164 -1.18 13.72 2.11
N ALA A 165 -2.35 13.42 1.55
CA ALA A 165 -2.46 12.44 0.48
C ALA A 165 -1.79 12.91 -0.80
N LEU A 166 -1.94 14.20 -1.16
CA LEU A 166 -1.33 14.77 -2.36
C LEU A 166 0.20 14.77 -2.28
N THR A 167 0.77 15.14 -1.13
CA THR A 167 2.23 15.11 -0.93
C THR A 167 2.76 13.68 -0.92
N THR A 168 2.05 12.73 -0.31
CA THR A 168 2.39 11.31 -0.35
C THR A 168 2.41 10.79 -1.79
N ALA A 169 1.33 11.02 -2.53
CA ALA A 169 1.20 10.60 -3.93
C ALA A 169 2.27 11.25 -4.81
N GLY A 170 2.56 12.54 -4.60
CA GLY A 170 3.60 13.26 -5.34
C GLY A 170 5.00 12.71 -5.09
N VAL A 171 5.34 12.38 -3.84
CA VAL A 171 6.64 11.77 -3.51
C VAL A 171 6.76 10.38 -4.11
N LEU A 172 5.73 9.52 -3.96
CA LEU A 172 5.75 8.17 -4.52
C LEU A 172 5.83 8.19 -6.06
N ALA A 173 5.02 9.00 -6.72
CA ALA A 173 5.07 9.17 -8.16
C ALA A 173 6.42 9.72 -8.65
N GLY A 174 7.04 10.61 -7.87
CA GLY A 174 8.39 11.12 -8.16
C GLY A 174 9.46 10.03 -8.08
N LEU A 175 9.38 9.15 -7.09
CA LEU A 175 10.29 8.00 -6.96
C LEU A 175 10.11 7.01 -8.12
N GLU A 176 8.88 6.71 -8.49
CA GLU A 176 8.56 5.84 -9.62
C GLU A 176 9.04 6.45 -10.95
N LEU A 177 8.84 7.75 -11.16
CA LEU A 177 9.34 8.43 -12.35
C LEU A 177 10.87 8.40 -12.41
N ALA A 178 11.55 8.64 -11.28
CA ALA A 178 13.01 8.55 -11.21
C ALA A 178 13.50 7.14 -11.54
N HIS A 179 12.84 6.10 -11.02
CA HIS A 179 13.15 4.71 -11.35
C HIS A 179 12.99 4.42 -12.85
N ARG A 180 11.89 4.87 -13.44
CA ARG A 180 11.64 4.70 -14.89
C ARG A 180 12.68 5.43 -15.75
N LEU A 181 13.03 6.67 -15.40
CA LEU A 181 14.07 7.42 -16.12
C LEU A 181 15.44 6.74 -16.00
N ALA A 182 15.80 6.25 -14.82
CA ALA A 182 17.04 5.50 -14.63
C ALA A 182 17.07 4.22 -15.48
N SER A 183 15.95 3.49 -15.53
CA SER A 183 15.85 2.26 -16.33
C SER A 183 15.99 2.50 -17.84
N ILE A 184 15.60 3.68 -18.34
CA ILE A 184 15.76 4.06 -19.74
C ILE A 184 17.22 4.45 -20.03
N ALA A 185 17.85 5.20 -19.14
CA ALA A 185 19.25 5.63 -19.31
C ALA A 185 20.22 4.44 -19.33
N ASP A 186 19.97 3.40 -18.53
CA ASP A 186 20.79 2.18 -18.52
C ASP A 186 20.69 1.35 -19.82
N LEU A 187 19.59 1.50 -20.58
CA LEU A 187 19.43 0.84 -21.88
C LEU A 187 20.24 1.52 -23.00
N GLU A 188 20.58 2.79 -22.84
CA GLU A 188 21.38 3.55 -23.82
C GLU A 188 22.88 3.22 -23.72
N HIS A 189 23.30 2.57 -22.62
CA HIS A 189 24.68 2.16 -22.35
C HIS A 189 24.98 0.67 -22.57
N ARG A 190 24.02 -0.13 -23.08
CA ARG A 190 24.21 -1.54 -23.46
C ARG A 190 24.11 -1.74 -24.96
#